data_AF-A0A6N7GRN7-F1
#
_entry.id   AF-A0A6N7GRN7-F1
#
_cell.length_a   1.000
_cell.length_b   1.000
_cell.length_c   1.000
_cell.angle_alpha   90.00
_cell.angle_beta   90.00
_cell.angle_gamma   90.00
#
_symmetry.space_group_name_H-M   'P 1'
#
loop_
_entity.id
_entity.type
_entity.pdbx_description
1 polymer ?
#
loop_
_entity_poly.entity_id
_entity_poly.type
_entity_poly.pdbx_seq_one_letter_code
_entity_poly.pdbx_strand_id
1 'polypeptide(L)'
;MAANKAMDFRTLLRDRLDHDGWEVAAIDDDTDWWVDQHWRIRSVRQANGLTLFVNFMVDPQYEEADKSSAVWSITASTCLPSGRTDTKSEVAAMVLKKGRLIPNLSGFVCQLNAYRDSRHRPQNVS
;
A
#
# COMPACT_ATOMS: atom_id res chain seq x y z
N MET A 1 -0.34 27.81 17.46
CA MET A 1 -1.37 26.76 17.52
C MET A 1 -1.30 25.96 16.23
N ALA A 2 -0.61 24.82 16.25
CA ALA A 2 -0.66 23.89 15.13
C ALA A 2 -1.89 23.01 15.34
N ALA A 3 -2.80 22.99 14.36
CA ALA A 3 -3.93 22.07 14.36
C ALA A 3 -3.35 20.65 14.44
N ASN A 4 -3.66 19.95 15.53
CA ASN A 4 -3.37 18.54 15.70
C ASN A 4 -4.27 17.79 14.70
N LYS A 5 -3.84 17.74 13.42
CA LYS A 5 -4.52 16.94 12.40
C LYS A 5 -4.37 15.51 12.87
N ALA A 6 -5.48 14.87 13.24
CA ALA A 6 -5.47 13.44 13.50
C ALA A 6 -4.81 12.77 12.28
N MET A 7 -3.69 12.08 12.51
CA MET A 7 -2.93 11.44 11.44
C MET A 7 -3.80 10.30 10.91
N ASP A 8 -4.30 10.44 9.68
CA ASP A 8 -5.05 9.39 9.03
C ASP A 8 -4.14 8.21 8.65
N PHE A 9 -4.73 7.05 8.35
CA PHE A 9 -3.96 5.84 8.06
C PHE A 9 -3.10 5.97 6.79
N ARG A 10 -3.49 6.82 5.82
CA ARG A 10 -2.73 7.07 4.59
C ARG A 10 -1.44 7.81 4.91
N THR A 11 -1.51 8.83 5.76
CA THR A 11 -0.34 9.57 6.26
C THR A 11 0.60 8.63 7.01
N LEU A 12 0.07 7.82 7.93
CA LEU A 12 0.86 6.83 8.67
C LEU A 12 1.52 5.78 7.75
N LEU A 13 0.82 5.32 6.72
CA LEU A 13 1.37 4.38 5.74
C LEU A 13 2.46 5.05 4.90
N ARG A 14 2.25 6.27 4.41
CA ARG A 14 3.25 7.02 3.63
C ARG A 14 4.52 7.23 4.44
N ASP A 15 4.41 7.68 5.68
CA ASP A 15 5.57 7.90 6.55
C ASP A 15 6.34 6.60 6.79
N ARG A 16 5.62 5.48 6.96
CA ARG A 16 6.26 4.19 7.15
C ARG A 16 6.93 3.67 5.88
N LEU A 17 6.29 3.84 4.72
CA LEU A 17 6.88 3.50 3.42
C LEU A 17 8.18 4.28 3.20
N ASP A 18 8.15 5.60 3.41
CA ASP A 18 9.32 6.47 3.24
C ASP A 18 10.47 6.05 4.17
N HIS A 19 10.17 5.85 5.46
CA HIS A 19 11.14 5.35 6.44
C HIS A 19 11.82 4.03 6.00
N ASP A 20 11.06 3.13 5.37
CA ASP A 20 11.52 1.82 4.90
C ASP A 20 12.11 1.85 3.47
N GLY A 21 12.24 3.03 2.85
CA GLY A 21 12.89 3.21 1.54
C GLY A 21 11.97 2.97 0.35
N TRP A 22 10.68 3.23 0.51
CA TRP A 22 9.67 3.25 -0.54
C TRP A 22 9.18 4.67 -0.78
N GLU A 23 9.30 5.14 -2.00
CA GLU A 23 8.78 6.43 -2.45
C GLU A 23 7.39 6.24 -3.06
N VAL A 24 6.42 7.08 -2.70
CA VAL A 24 5.13 7.16 -3.42
C VAL A 24 5.31 8.00 -4.68
N ALA A 25 5.46 7.34 -5.82
CA ALA A 25 5.77 7.99 -7.11
C ALA A 25 4.54 8.56 -7.82
N ALA A 26 3.37 7.95 -7.64
CA ALA A 26 2.11 8.46 -8.18
C ALA A 26 0.92 8.03 -7.33
N ILE A 27 -0.14 8.83 -7.35
CA ILE A 27 -1.45 8.52 -6.77
C ILE A 27 -2.47 8.63 -7.91
N ASP A 28 -3.32 7.63 -8.03
CA ASP A 28 -4.42 7.56 -8.98
C ASP A 28 -5.73 7.38 -8.20
N ASP A 29 -6.65 8.33 -8.37
CA ASP A 29 -7.97 8.36 -7.74
C ASP A 29 -9.12 8.10 -8.74
N ASP A 30 -8.82 8.07 -10.05
CA ASP A 30 -9.77 7.68 -11.10
C ASP A 30 -9.90 6.15 -11.13
N THR A 31 -10.65 5.66 -10.17
CA THR A 31 -10.71 4.24 -9.82
C THR A 31 -12.14 3.74 -9.76
N ASP A 32 -12.30 2.45 -10.05
CA ASP A 32 -13.58 1.76 -9.91
C ASP A 32 -14.16 1.90 -8.49
N TRP A 33 -15.47 1.63 -8.37
CA TRP A 33 -16.22 1.72 -7.11
C TRP A 33 -15.65 0.90 -5.95
N TRP A 34 -14.85 -0.15 -6.23
CA TRP A 34 -14.30 -1.07 -5.24
C TRP A 34 -12.89 -0.68 -4.75
N VAL A 35 -12.32 0.41 -5.29
CA VAL A 35 -11.03 0.98 -4.87
C VAL A 35 -11.20 2.46 -4.64
N ASP A 36 -10.64 2.97 -3.54
CA ASP A 36 -10.60 4.40 -3.31
C ASP A 36 -9.47 5.05 -4.12
N GLN A 37 -8.26 4.48 -4.04
CA GLN A 37 -7.08 4.94 -4.78
C GLN A 37 -6.11 3.79 -5.10
N HIS A 38 -5.26 4.01 -6.08
CA HIS A 38 -4.02 3.26 -6.28
C HIS A 38 -2.82 4.16 -6.03
N TRP A 39 -1.85 3.68 -5.26
CA TRP A 39 -0.55 4.33 -5.12
C TRP A 39 0.50 3.49 -5.84
N ARG A 40 1.21 4.12 -6.78
CA ARG A 40 2.43 3.54 -7.34
C ARG A 40 3.59 3.86 -6.40
N ILE A 41 4.19 2.83 -5.82
CA ILE A 41 5.37 2.98 -4.97
C ILE A 41 6.62 2.43 -5.67
N ARG A 42 7.78 3.03 -5.39
CA ARG A 42 9.07 2.63 -5.95
C ARG A 42 10.09 2.43 -4.84
N SER A 43 10.84 1.34 -4.88
CA SER A 43 12.00 1.17 -4.00
C SER A 43 13.10 2.15 -4.39
N VAL A 44 13.57 2.94 -3.42
CA VAL A 44 14.74 3.84 -3.57
C VAL A 44 16.01 3.27 -2.93
N ARG A 45 15.92 2.04 -2.37
CA ARG A 45 17.06 1.32 -1.76
C ARG A 45 17.39 0.05 -2.57
N GLN A 46 17.53 -1.11 -1.93
CA GLN A 46 17.76 -2.40 -2.59
C GLN A 46 16.71 -2.66 -3.68
N ALA A 47 17.10 -3.37 -4.74
CA ALA A 47 16.27 -3.52 -5.95
C ALA A 47 15.71 -2.17 -6.45
N ASN A 48 16.59 -1.16 -6.52
CA ASN A 48 16.23 0.20 -6.95
C ASN A 48 15.43 0.17 -8.25
N GLY A 49 14.29 0.86 -8.27
CA GLY A 49 13.38 0.88 -9.40
C GLY A 49 12.27 -0.18 -9.35
N LEU A 50 12.33 -1.15 -8.43
CA LEU A 50 11.21 -2.07 -8.19
C LEU A 50 9.95 -1.26 -7.88
N THR A 51 8.91 -1.49 -8.68
CA THR A 51 7.62 -0.82 -8.56
C THR A 51 6.58 -1.79 -8.01
N LEU A 52 5.74 -1.32 -7.08
CA LEU A 52 4.53 -2.01 -6.62
C LEU A 52 3.35 -1.04 -6.67
N PHE A 53 2.14 -1.59 -6.66
CA PHE A 53 0.89 -0.85 -6.55
C PHE A 53 0.26 -1.15 -5.20
N VAL A 54 0.04 -0.12 -4.39
CA VAL A 54 -0.72 -0.21 -3.14
C VAL A 54 -2.15 0.19 -3.43
N ASN A 55 -3.11 -0.69 -3.14
CA ASN A 55 -4.51 -0.53 -3.50
C ASN A 55 -5.34 -0.39 -2.23
N PHE A 56 -6.19 0.65 -2.17
CA PHE A 56 -7.04 0.95 -1.02
C PHE A 56 -8.45 0.42 -1.27
N MET A 57 -8.71 -0.78 -0.78
CA MET A 57 -9.92 -1.54 -1.09
C MET A 57 -11.10 -1.03 -0.28
N VAL A 58 -12.21 -0.74 -0.96
CA VAL A 58 -13.47 -0.25 -0.37
C VAL A 58 -14.33 -1.43 0.09
N ASP A 59 -15.06 -1.24 1.18
CA ASP A 59 -15.99 -2.24 1.69
C ASP A 59 -17.12 -2.49 0.67
N PRO A 60 -17.38 -3.74 0.24
CA PRO A 60 -18.54 -4.11 -0.60
C PRO A 60 -19.87 -3.48 -0.21
N GLN A 61 -20.09 -3.39 1.10
CA GLN A 61 -21.39 -3.08 1.69
C GLN A 61 -21.55 -1.57 1.90
N TYR A 62 -20.54 -0.78 1.52
CA TYR A 62 -20.61 0.66 1.61
C TYR A 62 -21.34 1.23 0.39
N GLU A 63 -22.41 1.98 0.66
CA GLU A 63 -23.31 2.50 -0.37
C GLU A 63 -23.16 4.02 -0.57
N GLU A 64 -22.33 4.70 0.23
CA GLU A 64 -22.17 6.15 0.12
C GLU A 64 -21.12 6.53 -0.94
N ALA A 65 -21.17 7.79 -1.38
CA ALA A 65 -20.29 8.29 -2.44
C ALA A 65 -18.82 8.49 -2.00
N ASP A 66 -18.57 8.69 -0.70
CA ASP A 66 -17.21 8.90 -0.18
C ASP A 66 -16.50 7.56 0.04
N LYS A 67 -15.78 7.09 -0.99
CA LYS A 67 -14.99 5.86 -0.94
C LYS A 67 -13.92 5.88 0.16
N SER A 68 -13.40 7.05 0.54
CA SER A 68 -12.26 7.15 1.45
C SER A 68 -12.61 6.75 2.88
N SER A 69 -13.84 6.97 3.34
CA SER A 69 -14.32 6.51 4.65
C SER A 69 -14.57 5.00 4.72
N ALA A 70 -14.66 4.35 3.56
CA ALA A 70 -15.03 2.95 3.43
C ALA A 70 -13.86 2.02 3.13
N VAL A 71 -12.63 2.53 3.14
CA VAL A 71 -11.45 1.69 3.00
C VAL A 71 -11.38 0.75 4.20
N TRP A 72 -11.43 -0.56 3.93
CA TRP A 72 -11.39 -1.60 4.96
C TRP A 72 -10.12 -2.45 4.87
N SER A 73 -9.46 -2.47 3.71
CA SER A 73 -8.27 -3.26 3.45
C SER A 73 -7.30 -2.51 2.54
N ILE A 74 -6.01 -2.79 2.72
CA ILE A 74 -4.93 -2.28 1.87
C ILE A 74 -4.18 -3.49 1.33
N THR A 75 -4.05 -3.58 0.01
CA THR A 75 -3.25 -4.62 -0.65
C THR A 75 -2.06 -4.00 -1.36
N ALA A 76 -1.04 -4.81 -1.64
CA ALA A 76 0.03 -4.45 -2.55
C ALA A 76 0.17 -5.52 -3.62
N SER A 77 0.42 -5.11 -4.85
CA SER A 77 0.55 -6.01 -5.99
C SER A 77 1.62 -5.56 -6.98
N THR A 78 2.12 -6.47 -7.81
CA THR A 78 3.10 -6.12 -8.86
C THR A 78 2.47 -5.43 -10.07
N CYS A 79 1.17 -5.61 -10.25
CA CYS A 79 0.35 -5.03 -11.31
C CYS A 79 -0.94 -4.50 -10.69
N LEU A 80 -1.61 -3.55 -11.36
CA LEU A 80 -2.96 -3.15 -10.95
C LEU A 80 -3.91 -4.36 -11.01
N PRO A 81 -4.76 -4.56 -9.99
CA PRO A 81 -5.78 -5.61 -10.03
C PRO A 81 -6.75 -5.37 -11.18
N SER A 82 -7.05 -6.41 -11.95
CA SER A 82 -8.00 -6.34 -13.07
C SER A 82 -9.47 -6.33 -12.63
N GLY A 83 -9.70 -6.60 -11.35
CA GLY A 83 -11.01 -6.57 -10.73
C GLY A 83 -10.90 -6.83 -9.23
N ARG A 84 -12.03 -6.66 -8.55
CA ARG A 84 -12.09 -6.68 -7.09
C ARG A 84 -11.55 -7.95 -6.42
N THR A 85 -11.72 -9.11 -7.04
CA THR A 85 -11.30 -10.41 -6.50
C THR A 85 -9.96 -10.88 -7.08
N ASP A 86 -9.26 -10.04 -7.84
CA ASP A 86 -7.99 -10.41 -8.46
C ASP A 86 -6.84 -10.33 -7.46
N THR A 87 -6.33 -11.50 -7.07
CA THR A 87 -5.21 -11.65 -6.13
C THR A 87 -3.95 -12.21 -6.80
N LYS A 88 -3.95 -12.42 -8.12
CA LYS A 88 -2.88 -13.14 -8.83
C LYS A 88 -1.49 -12.50 -8.68
N SER A 89 -1.46 -11.19 -8.54
CA SER A 89 -0.24 -10.39 -8.42
C SER A 89 -0.04 -9.82 -7.02
N GLU A 90 -0.82 -10.28 -6.03
CA GLU A 90 -0.74 -9.80 -4.66
C GLU A 90 0.58 -10.21 -4.00
N VAL A 91 1.17 -9.25 -3.29
CA VAL A 91 2.43 -9.37 -2.55
C VAL A 91 2.17 -9.29 -1.05
N ALA A 92 1.24 -8.44 -0.64
CA ALA A 92 0.91 -8.20 0.75
C ALA A 92 -0.54 -7.72 0.89
N ALA A 93 -1.14 -7.95 2.06
CA ALA A 93 -2.43 -7.41 2.41
C ALA A 93 -2.53 -7.13 3.91
N MET A 94 -3.33 -6.12 4.28
CA MET A 94 -3.70 -5.83 5.66
C MET A 94 -5.11 -5.28 5.76
N VAL A 95 -5.79 -5.59 6.86
CA VAL A 95 -7.12 -5.03 7.18
C VAL A 95 -6.97 -3.82 8.10
N LEU A 96 -7.75 -2.77 7.84
CA LEU A 96 -7.89 -1.61 8.71
C LEU A 96 -8.82 -1.97 9.88
N LYS A 97 -8.23 -2.38 11.00
CA LYS A 97 -8.96 -2.71 12.23
C LYS A 97 -8.59 -1.74 13.35
N LYS A 98 -9.61 -1.14 13.99
CA LYS A 98 -9.44 -0.24 15.14
C LYS A 98 -8.61 -0.92 16.24
N GLY A 99 -7.61 -0.22 16.76
CA GLY A 99 -6.68 -0.74 17.78
C GLY A 99 -5.60 -1.71 17.25
N ARG A 100 -5.62 -2.08 15.96
CA ARG A 100 -4.60 -2.92 15.32
C ARG A 100 -3.92 -2.25 14.14
N LEU A 101 -4.23 -0.98 13.87
CA LEU A 101 -3.70 -0.24 12.72
C LEU A 101 -2.16 -0.25 12.66
N ILE A 102 -1.49 0.20 13.73
CA ILE A 102 -0.02 0.30 13.77
C ILE A 102 0.69 -1.05 13.59
N PRO A 103 0.33 -2.14 14.32
CA PRO A 103 0.97 -3.43 14.09
C PRO A 103 0.65 -3.99 12.70
N ASN A 104 -0.56 -3.78 12.17
CA ASN A 104 -0.91 -4.22 10.82
C ASN A 104 -0.10 -3.48 9.74
N LEU A 105 0.07 -2.15 9.87
CA LEU A 105 0.92 -1.34 8.99
C LEU A 105 2.38 -1.82 9.01
N SER A 106 2.91 -2.08 10.20
CA SER A 106 4.28 -2.58 10.34
C SER A 106 4.43 -3.96 9.68
N GLY A 107 3.49 -4.87 9.89
CA GLY A 107 3.48 -6.19 9.26
C GLY A 107 3.36 -6.12 7.75
N PHE A 108 2.50 -5.23 7.23
CA PHE A 108 2.35 -4.98 5.80
C PHE A 108 3.64 -4.48 5.16
N VAL A 109 4.29 -3.46 5.74
CA VAL A 109 5.55 -2.93 5.22
C VAL A 109 6.69 -3.96 5.32
N CYS A 110 6.71 -4.79 6.36
CA CYS A 110 7.64 -5.92 6.44
C CYS A 110 7.46 -6.92 5.28
N GLN A 111 6.22 -7.19 4.85
CA GLN A 111 5.97 -8.05 3.67
C GLN A 111 6.48 -7.40 2.37
N LEU A 112 6.29 -6.08 2.20
CA LEU A 112 6.85 -5.36 1.04
C LEU A 112 8.37 -5.43 1.02
N ASN A 113 9.01 -5.21 2.18
CA ASN A 113 10.46 -5.29 2.32
C ASN A 113 10.97 -6.70 2.00
N ALA A 114 10.34 -7.74 2.56
CA ALA A 114 10.69 -9.13 2.25
C ALA A 114 10.59 -9.43 0.75
N TYR A 115 9.54 -8.91 0.10
CA TYR A 115 9.39 -9.03 -1.34
C TYR A 115 10.52 -8.32 -2.10
N ARG A 116 10.81 -7.05 -1.78
CA ARG A 116 11.93 -6.30 -2.36
C ARG A 116 13.25 -7.05 -2.23
N ASP A 117 13.54 -7.54 -1.04
CA ASP A 117 14.81 -8.20 -0.73
C ASP A 117 14.93 -9.53 -1.50
N SER A 118 13.82 -10.26 -1.71
CA SER A 118 13.79 -11.46 -2.57
C SER A 118 14.08 -11.16 -4.05
N ARG A 119 13.87 -9.92 -4.50
CA ARG A 119 14.16 -9.46 -5.87
C ARG A 119 15.57 -8.90 -6.02
N HIS A 120 16.27 -8.68 -4.92
CA HIS A 120 17.67 -8.29 -4.96
C HIS A 120 18.54 -9.51 -5.28
N ARG A 121 19.01 -9.62 -6.53
CA ARG A 121 20.11 -10.54 -6.83
C ARG A 121 21.39 -9.95 -6.24
N PRO A 122 22.15 -10.68 -5.40
CA PRO A 122 23.53 -10.31 -5.15
C PRO A 122 24.27 -10.38 -6.49
N GLN A 123 24.96 -9.31 -6.87
CA GLN A 123 25.94 -9.39 -7.93
C GLN A 123 27.07 -10.29 -7.41
N ASN A 124 27.14 -11.53 -7.89
CA ASN A 124 28.34 -12.35 -7.70
C ASN A 124 29.49 -11.62 -8.40
N VAL A 125 30.35 -10.99 -7.61
CA VAL A 125 31.71 -10.63 -8.02
C VAL A 125 32.43 -11.95 -8.32
N SER A 126 32.86 -12.08 -9.58
CA SER A 126 33.70 -13.18 -10.06
C SER A 126 35.13 -13.05 -9.55
#